data_AF-A0A6J4MFM2-F1
#
_entry.id   AF-A0A6J4MFM2-F1
#
_cell.length_a   1.000
_cell.length_b   1.000
_cell.length_c   1.000
_cell.angle_alpha   90.00
_cell.angle_beta   90.00
_cell.angle_gamma   90.00
#
_symmetry.space_group_name_H-M   'P 1'
#
loop_
_entity.id
_entity.type
_entity.pdbx_description
1 polymer ?
#
loop_
_entity_poly.entity_id
_entity_poly.type
_entity_poly.pdbx_seq_one_letter_code
_entity_poly.pdbx_strand_id
1 'polypeptide(L)'
;MSEPSWKPLLRTPEATISKVLHSAAFVHSRERAFEIIEDPTALRELAETVRCLDYTNAPLSAVADRVAAGYRLLHARADHLANPVQSSEASPGGGARERLLVAAMHYLITPVDLVPDFRVGGYLDDVMVLSWVFGVAVTELEPYLNDPEE
;
A
#
# COMPACT_ATOMS: atom_id res chain seq x y z
N MET A 1 -29.12 29.71 -27.81
CA MET A 1 -29.27 28.28 -27.49
C MET A 1 -27.99 27.86 -26.80
N SER A 2 -28.02 27.67 -25.48
CA SER A 2 -26.85 27.26 -24.70
C SER A 2 -26.87 25.74 -24.57
N GLU A 3 -25.83 25.07 -25.05
CA GLU A 3 -25.66 23.63 -24.85
C GLU A 3 -25.39 23.33 -23.36
N PRO A 4 -26.00 22.27 -22.79
CA PRO A 4 -25.65 21.83 -21.46
C PRO A 4 -24.28 21.13 -21.49
N SER A 5 -23.29 21.71 -20.82
CA SER A 5 -21.96 21.12 -20.62
C SER A 5 -22.04 19.99 -19.59
N TRP A 6 -22.49 18.81 -20.01
CA TRP A 6 -22.33 17.58 -19.24
C TRP A 6 -20.96 16.96 -19.54
N LYS A 7 -19.87 17.63 -19.19
CA LYS A 7 -18.58 16.92 -19.06
C LYS A 7 -18.61 16.23 -17.70
N PRO A 8 -18.44 14.90 -17.60
CA PRO A 8 -18.21 14.28 -16.31
C PRO A 8 -16.99 14.97 -15.72
N LEU A 9 -17.15 15.56 -14.53
CA LEU A 9 -16.05 16.13 -13.75
C LEU A 9 -15.14 14.96 -13.33
N LEU A 10 -14.27 14.52 -14.25
CA LEU A 10 -13.14 13.68 -13.91
C LEU A 10 -12.32 14.51 -12.92
N ARG A 11 -12.27 14.06 -11.66
CA ARG A 11 -11.43 14.70 -10.64
C ARG A 11 -9.98 14.62 -11.10
N THR A 12 -9.19 15.64 -10.79
CA THR A 12 -7.75 15.57 -11.04
C THR A 12 -7.12 14.49 -10.16
N PRO A 13 -6.03 13.84 -10.59
CA PRO A 13 -5.36 12.80 -9.81
C PRO A 13 -5.03 13.24 -8.38
N GLU A 14 -4.62 14.50 -8.18
CA GLU A 14 -4.30 15.05 -6.87
C GLU A 14 -5.51 15.12 -5.94
N ALA A 15 -6.69 15.47 -6.48
CA ALA A 15 -7.92 15.53 -5.70
C ALA A 15 -8.40 14.12 -5.31
N THR A 16 -8.20 13.13 -6.19
CA THR A 16 -8.49 11.71 -5.88
C THR A 16 -7.55 11.18 -4.81
N ILE A 17 -6.24 11.37 -4.97
CA ILE A 17 -5.25 10.94 -3.97
C ILE A 17 -5.54 11.58 -2.62
N SER A 18 -5.75 12.91 -2.60
CA SER A 18 -6.09 13.62 -1.37
C SER A 18 -7.37 13.07 -0.72
N LYS A 19 -8.43 12.82 -1.49
CA LYS A 19 -9.67 12.23 -0.96
C LYS A 19 -9.41 10.90 -0.25
N VAL A 20 -8.67 9.98 -0.89
CA VAL A 20 -8.44 8.64 -0.33
C VAL A 20 -7.49 8.70 0.85
N LEU A 21 -6.42 9.51 0.81
CA LEU A 21 -5.50 9.67 1.94
C LEU A 21 -6.18 10.21 3.21
N HIS A 22 -7.28 10.96 3.05
CA HIS A 22 -8.10 11.47 4.14
C HIS A 22 -9.37 10.63 4.39
N SER A 23 -9.54 9.51 3.69
CA SER A 23 -10.65 8.59 3.94
C SER A 23 -10.50 7.92 5.30
N ALA A 24 -11.62 7.57 5.94
CA ALA A 24 -11.59 6.86 7.23
C ALA A 24 -10.82 5.53 7.13
N ALA A 25 -10.93 4.81 6.01
CA ALA A 25 -10.24 3.55 5.79
C ALA A 25 -8.71 3.72 5.70
N PHE A 26 -8.22 4.72 4.96
CA PHE A 26 -6.78 4.97 4.88
C PHE A 26 -6.23 5.55 6.18
N VAL A 27 -6.98 6.42 6.86
CA VAL A 27 -6.62 6.95 8.19
C VAL A 27 -6.49 5.80 9.19
N HIS A 28 -7.47 4.89 9.23
CA HIS A 28 -7.41 3.70 10.08
C HIS A 28 -6.19 2.83 9.76
N SER A 29 -5.89 2.63 8.48
CA SER A 29 -4.71 1.84 8.07
C SER A 29 -3.40 2.51 8.47
N ARG A 30 -3.33 3.85 8.46
CA ARG A 30 -2.17 4.59 8.96
C ARG A 30 -2.01 4.44 10.48
N GLU A 31 -3.10 4.47 11.23
CA GLU A 31 -3.07 4.25 12.68
C GLU A 31 -2.58 2.84 13.00
N ARG A 32 -3.16 1.82 12.34
CA ARG A 32 -2.74 0.42 12.48
C ARG A 32 -1.27 0.20 12.12
N ALA A 33 -0.76 0.91 11.12
CA ALA A 33 0.65 0.78 10.71
C ALA A 33 1.65 1.12 11.81
N PHE A 34 1.32 2.01 12.76
CA PHE A 34 2.20 2.30 13.89
C PHE A 34 2.36 1.11 14.84
N GLU A 35 1.31 0.31 15.00
CA GLU A 35 1.36 -0.88 15.85
C GLU A 35 2.00 -2.04 15.09
N ILE A 36 1.61 -2.24 13.83
CA ILE A 36 2.09 -3.37 13.01
C ILE A 36 3.60 -3.28 12.78
N ILE A 37 4.15 -2.10 12.49
CA ILE A 37 5.58 -1.97 12.13
C ILE A 37 6.55 -2.35 13.25
N GLU A 38 6.08 -2.42 14.49
CA GLU A 38 6.87 -2.80 15.66
C GLU A 38 6.60 -4.25 16.12
N ASP A 39 5.70 -4.97 15.44
CA ASP A 39 5.34 -6.36 15.76
C ASP A 39 5.73 -7.32 14.63
N PRO A 40 6.74 -8.18 14.83
CA PRO A 40 7.20 -9.12 13.81
C PRO A 40 6.16 -10.19 13.43
N THR A 41 5.20 -10.49 14.30
CA THR A 41 4.11 -11.44 14.00
C THR A 41 3.08 -10.76 13.11
N ALA A 42 2.65 -9.55 13.48
CA ALA A 42 1.68 -8.77 12.71
C ALA A 42 2.19 -8.42 11.31
N LEU A 43 3.48 -8.12 11.15
CA LEU A 43 4.11 -7.90 9.84
C LEU A 43 3.99 -9.12 8.92
N ARG A 44 4.29 -10.31 9.44
CA ARG A 44 4.20 -11.56 8.67
C ARG A 44 2.76 -11.91 8.32
N GLU A 45 1.83 -11.76 9.26
CA GLU A 45 0.40 -11.97 9.02
C GLU A 45 -0.13 -11.03 7.93
N LEU A 46 0.24 -9.74 7.98
CA LEU A 46 -0.11 -8.78 6.96
C LEU A 46 0.46 -9.17 5.59
N ALA A 47 1.74 -9.53 5.54
CA ALA A 47 2.42 -9.95 4.33
C ALA A 47 1.73 -11.16 3.68
N GLU A 48 1.43 -12.20 4.47
CA GLU A 48 0.75 -13.40 3.97
C GLU A 48 -0.68 -13.11 3.50
N THR A 49 -1.41 -12.24 4.21
CA THR A 49 -2.76 -11.86 3.80
C THR A 49 -2.74 -11.12 2.46
N VAL A 50 -1.81 -10.18 2.29
CA VAL A 50 -1.65 -9.43 1.04
C VAL A 50 -1.23 -10.37 -0.09
N ARG A 51 -0.27 -11.29 0.14
CA ARG A 51 0.17 -12.27 -0.87
C ARG A 51 -0.98 -13.13 -1.40
N CYS A 52 -1.99 -13.40 -0.59
CA CYS A 52 -3.16 -14.20 -0.96
C CYS A 52 -4.23 -13.42 -1.78
N LEU A 53 -4.03 -12.13 -2.05
CA LEU A 53 -4.96 -11.35 -2.87
C LEU A 53 -4.97 -11.84 -4.34
N ASP A 54 -6.12 -11.69 -4.99
CA ASP A 54 -6.28 -12.07 -6.39
C ASP A 54 -5.77 -10.98 -7.35
N TYR A 55 -4.50 -11.09 -7.71
CA TYR A 55 -3.82 -10.21 -8.67
C TYR A 55 -4.17 -10.50 -10.13
N THR A 56 -4.98 -11.52 -10.43
CA THR A 56 -5.48 -11.73 -11.80
C THR A 56 -6.52 -10.68 -12.20
N ASN A 57 -7.04 -9.92 -11.22
CA ASN A 57 -7.92 -8.77 -11.45
C ASN A 57 -7.12 -7.57 -12.00
N ALA A 58 -7.60 -7.00 -13.12
CA ALA A 58 -6.95 -5.92 -13.86
C ALA A 58 -6.54 -4.67 -13.03
N PRO A 59 -7.26 -4.24 -11.99
CA PRO A 59 -6.82 -3.12 -11.17
C PRO A 59 -5.58 -3.44 -10.32
N LEU A 60 -5.54 -4.61 -9.69
CA LEU A 60 -4.44 -4.99 -8.79
C LEU A 60 -3.19 -5.43 -9.53
N SER A 61 -3.33 -5.98 -10.75
CA SER A 61 -2.19 -6.33 -11.59
C SER A 61 -1.27 -5.14 -11.88
N ALA A 62 -1.81 -3.90 -11.90
CA ALA A 62 -1.02 -2.69 -12.14
C ALA A 62 0.00 -2.37 -11.04
N VAL A 63 -0.20 -2.90 -9.83
CA VAL A 63 0.68 -2.67 -8.67
C VAL A 63 1.33 -3.95 -8.16
N ALA A 64 1.14 -5.10 -8.84
CA ALA A 64 1.58 -6.41 -8.36
C ALA A 64 3.06 -6.46 -7.97
N ASP A 65 3.98 -6.00 -8.83
CA ASP A 65 5.42 -6.01 -8.55
C ASP A 65 5.79 -5.20 -7.30
N ARG A 66 5.12 -4.06 -7.09
CA ARG A 66 5.33 -3.20 -5.93
C ARG A 66 4.75 -3.81 -4.66
N VAL A 67 3.63 -4.51 -4.78
CA VAL A 67 3.04 -5.26 -3.67
C VAL A 67 3.92 -6.45 -3.29
N ALA A 68 4.51 -7.15 -4.26
CA ALA A 68 5.49 -8.21 -4.02
C ALA A 68 6.78 -7.67 -3.36
N ALA A 69 7.27 -6.51 -3.79
CA ALA A 69 8.36 -5.82 -3.09
C ALA A 69 7.98 -5.41 -1.66
N GLY A 70 6.74 -4.94 -1.46
CA GLY A 70 6.19 -4.65 -0.14
C GLY A 70 6.14 -5.90 0.75
N TYR A 71 5.72 -7.05 0.22
CA TYR A 71 5.75 -8.34 0.92
C TYR A 71 7.15 -8.68 1.43
N ARG A 72 8.17 -8.58 0.57
CA ARG A 72 9.57 -8.83 0.95
C ARG A 72 10.07 -7.85 2.02
N LEU A 73 9.71 -6.57 1.90
CA LEU A 73 10.05 -5.55 2.89
C LEU A 73 9.43 -5.86 4.27
N LEU A 74 8.16 -6.26 4.32
CA LEU A 74 7.49 -6.61 5.58
C LEU A 74 8.18 -7.79 6.27
N HIS A 75 8.57 -8.83 5.52
CA HIS A 75 9.33 -9.98 6.03
C HIS A 75 10.72 -9.57 6.54
N ALA A 76 11.47 -8.80 5.74
CA ALA A 76 12.79 -8.31 6.15
C ALA A 76 12.73 -7.49 7.44
N ARG A 77 11.70 -6.63 7.59
CA ARG A 77 11.47 -5.88 8.83
C ARG A 77 11.11 -6.80 10.01
N ALA A 78 10.28 -7.81 9.79
CA ALA A 78 9.91 -8.77 10.82
C ALA A 78 11.11 -9.61 11.30
N ASP A 79 12.03 -9.96 10.39
CA ASP A 79 13.25 -10.68 10.71
C ASP A 79 14.24 -9.80 11.49
N HIS A 80 14.34 -8.53 11.13
CA HIS A 80 15.13 -7.55 11.86
C HIS A 80 14.66 -7.38 13.31
N LEU A 81 13.34 -7.27 13.52
CA LEU A 81 12.75 -7.16 14.86
C LEU A 81 12.94 -8.43 15.69
N ALA A 82 12.88 -9.60 15.06
CA ALA A 82 13.10 -10.88 15.72
C ALA A 82 14.59 -11.10 16.07
N ASN A 83 15.51 -10.56 15.27
CA ASN A 83 16.96 -10.78 15.39
C ASN A 83 17.78 -9.47 15.34
N PRO A 84 17.64 -8.58 16.34
CA PRO A 84 18.22 -7.23 16.31
C PRO A 84 19.76 -7.19 16.30
N VAL A 85 20.43 -8.30 16.63
CA VAL A 85 21.90 -8.38 16.74
C VAL A 85 22.61 -8.39 15.37
N GLN A 86 21.90 -8.73 14.29
CA GLN A 86 22.50 -8.91 12.96
C GLN A 86 22.42 -7.70 12.03
N SER A 87 21.75 -6.62 12.44
CA SER A 87 21.40 -5.53 11.53
C SER A 87 22.05 -4.21 11.93
N SER A 88 23.18 -3.91 11.29
CA SER A 88 23.80 -2.59 11.34
C SER A 88 23.22 -1.74 10.21
N GLU A 89 22.93 -0.47 10.53
CA GLU A 89 22.40 0.60 9.66
C GLU A 89 20.87 0.72 9.55
N ALA A 90 20.24 1.17 10.65
CA ALA A 90 18.94 1.82 10.57
C ALA A 90 19.09 3.20 9.91
N SER A 91 18.63 3.34 8.65
CA SER A 91 18.69 4.61 7.93
C SER A 91 17.69 5.62 8.55
N PRO A 92 18.15 6.78 9.06
CA PRO A 92 17.28 7.77 9.69
C PRO A 92 16.48 8.50 8.61
N GLY A 93 15.33 7.93 8.27
CA GLY A 93 14.44 8.37 7.20
C GLY A 93 13.49 7.27 6.74
N GLY A 94 13.91 6.00 6.86
CA GLY A 94 13.14 4.82 6.44
C GLY A 94 11.83 4.64 7.22
N GLY A 95 11.83 4.88 8.53
CA GLY A 95 10.68 4.54 9.38
C GLY A 95 9.36 5.25 9.03
N ALA A 96 9.37 6.44 8.41
CA ALA A 96 8.15 7.10 7.98
C ALA A 96 7.58 6.53 6.66
N ARG A 97 8.48 6.21 5.73
CA ARG A 97 8.13 5.64 4.42
C ARG A 97 7.76 4.17 4.56
N GLU A 98 8.46 3.42 5.40
CA GLU A 98 8.08 2.06 5.80
C GLU A 98 6.71 2.03 6.46
N ARG A 99 6.41 2.95 7.41
CA ARG A 99 5.05 3.06 7.98
C ARG A 99 3.99 3.34 6.93
N LEU A 100 4.31 4.17 5.93
CA LEU A 100 3.39 4.44 4.83
C LEU A 100 3.16 3.20 3.95
N LEU A 101 4.20 2.39 3.72
CA LEU A 101 4.10 1.11 3.04
C LEU A 101 3.25 0.13 3.84
N VAL A 102 3.49 -0.03 5.14
CA VAL A 102 2.67 -0.87 6.03
C VAL A 102 1.21 -0.40 5.99
N ALA A 103 0.95 0.91 6.01
CA ALA A 103 -0.40 1.46 5.89
C ALA A 103 -1.06 1.11 4.55
N ALA A 104 -0.35 1.21 3.43
CA ALA A 104 -0.87 0.82 2.12
C ALA A 104 -1.15 -0.68 2.03
N MET A 105 -0.28 -1.52 2.59
CA MET A 105 -0.46 -2.97 2.65
C MET A 105 -1.66 -3.35 3.52
N HIS A 106 -1.85 -2.69 4.67
CA HIS A 106 -3.02 -2.89 5.52
C HIS A 106 -4.31 -2.39 4.83
N TYR A 107 -4.23 -1.27 4.12
CA TYR A 107 -5.36 -0.72 3.37
C TYR A 107 -5.87 -1.69 2.30
N LEU A 108 -4.97 -2.40 1.60
CA LEU A 108 -5.31 -3.43 0.62
C LEU A 108 -6.20 -4.54 1.18
N ILE A 109 -6.01 -4.93 2.44
CA ILE A 109 -6.75 -6.04 3.06
C ILE A 109 -7.90 -5.56 3.95
N THR A 110 -8.10 -4.25 4.08
CA THR A 110 -9.14 -3.70 4.95
C THR A 110 -10.50 -3.89 4.28
N PRO A 111 -11.42 -4.67 4.89
CA PRO A 111 -12.70 -5.07 4.29
C PRO A 111 -13.73 -3.94 4.18
N VAL A 112 -13.32 -2.67 4.35
CA VAL A 112 -14.22 -1.52 4.32
C VAL A 112 -14.22 -0.83 2.95
N ASP A 113 -13.17 -0.95 2.13
CA ASP A 113 -13.13 -0.30 0.80
C ASP A 113 -12.61 -1.18 -0.35
N LEU A 114 -11.81 -2.23 -0.12
CA LEU A 114 -11.44 -3.14 -1.22
C LEU A 114 -12.47 -4.27 -1.46
N VAL A 115 -13.31 -4.57 -0.46
CA VAL A 115 -14.28 -5.66 -0.46
C VAL A 115 -15.47 -5.30 0.45
N PRO A 116 -16.35 -4.31 0.13
CA PRO A 116 -17.65 -4.66 -0.46
C PRO A 116 -18.37 -3.44 -1.11
N ASP A 117 -17.89 -2.92 -2.24
CA ASP A 117 -18.78 -2.29 -3.21
C ASP A 117 -18.10 -2.29 -4.58
N PHE A 118 -18.37 -3.34 -5.35
CA PHE A 118 -17.95 -3.55 -6.73
C PHE A 118 -18.60 -2.51 -7.68
N ARG A 119 -18.42 -1.20 -7.41
CA ARG A 119 -18.84 -0.09 -8.28
C ARG A 119 -17.68 0.31 -9.16
N VAL A 120 -17.95 0.52 -10.45
CA VAL A 120 -17.01 0.80 -11.56
C VAL A 120 -16.11 2.06 -11.36
N GLY A 121 -16.19 2.77 -10.23
CA GLY A 121 -15.37 3.95 -9.92
C GLY A 121 -14.46 3.87 -8.69
N GLY A 122 -14.66 2.93 -7.75
CA GLY A 122 -13.84 2.83 -6.53
C GLY A 122 -12.44 2.28 -6.81
N TYR A 123 -12.36 1.24 -7.63
CA TYR A 123 -11.11 0.54 -7.99
C TYR A 123 -9.98 1.44 -8.49
N LEU A 124 -10.31 2.47 -9.29
CA LEU A 124 -9.31 3.33 -9.89
C LEU A 124 -8.71 4.31 -8.87
N ASP A 125 -9.55 4.83 -7.95
CA ASP A 125 -9.11 5.75 -6.91
C ASP A 125 -8.10 5.04 -5.98
N ASP A 126 -8.38 3.79 -5.60
CA ASP A 126 -7.56 3.02 -4.66
C ASP A 126 -6.22 2.60 -5.28
N VAL A 127 -6.24 2.08 -6.52
CA VAL A 127 -5.02 1.72 -7.26
C VAL A 127 -4.16 2.95 -7.53
N MET A 128 -4.77 4.11 -7.78
CA MET A 128 -4.04 5.37 -7.97
C MET A 128 -3.30 5.78 -6.69
N VAL A 129 -3.93 5.63 -5.52
CA VAL A 129 -3.31 5.93 -4.23
C VAL A 129 -2.21 4.93 -3.89
N LEU A 130 -2.43 3.64 -4.12
CA LEU A 130 -1.39 2.62 -3.94
C LEU A 130 -0.19 2.88 -4.84
N SER A 131 -0.44 3.17 -6.12
CA SER A 131 0.60 3.56 -7.08
C SER A 131 1.37 4.79 -6.62
N TRP A 132 0.68 5.79 -6.07
CA TRP A 132 1.30 6.98 -5.52
C TRP A 132 2.13 6.67 -4.27
N VAL A 133 1.61 5.90 -3.30
CA VAL A 133 2.33 5.51 -2.08
C VAL A 133 3.61 4.75 -2.44
N PHE A 134 3.50 3.75 -3.30
CA PHE A 134 4.66 2.97 -3.74
C PHE A 134 5.65 3.81 -4.55
N GLY A 135 5.18 4.81 -5.31
CA GLY A 135 6.05 5.77 -5.98
C GLY A 135 6.79 6.69 -5.00
N VAL A 136 6.12 7.14 -3.95
CA VAL A 136 6.74 7.94 -2.88
C VAL A 136 7.79 7.13 -2.15
N ALA A 137 7.51 5.86 -1.83
CA ALA A 137 8.40 4.96 -1.08
C ALA A 137 9.25 4.05 -1.99
N VAL A 138 9.51 4.47 -3.24
CA VAL A 138 10.23 3.64 -4.22
C VAL A 138 11.66 3.32 -3.76
N THR A 139 12.30 4.24 -3.03
CA THR A 139 13.64 4.06 -2.47
C THR A 139 13.71 2.91 -1.45
N GLU A 140 12.65 2.71 -0.67
CA GLU A 140 12.53 1.61 0.28
C GLU A 140 12.21 0.29 -0.43
N LEU A 141 11.50 0.34 -1.56
CA LEU A 141 11.12 -0.83 -2.34
C LEU A 141 12.20 -1.30 -3.32
N GLU A 142 13.09 -0.41 -3.76
CA GLU A 142 14.12 -0.67 -4.78
C GLU A 142 14.95 -1.93 -4.52
N PRO A 143 15.44 -2.20 -3.28
CA PRO A 143 16.20 -3.43 -2.98
C PRO A 143 15.40 -4.70 -3.26
N TYR A 144 14.08 -4.61 -3.15
CA TYR A 144 13.17 -5.74 -3.27
C TYR A 144 12.53 -5.83 -4.66
N LEU A 145 12.53 -4.80 -5.50
CA LEU A 145 11.88 -4.83 -6.82
C LEU A 145 12.57 -5.76 -7.84
N ASN A 146 13.88 -5.97 -7.69
CA ASN A 146 14.70 -6.75 -8.64
C ASN A 146 15.08 -8.14 -8.13
N ASP A 147 14.52 -8.57 -7.00
CA ASP A 147 14.84 -9.86 -6.41
C ASP A 147 13.93 -10.93 -7.06
N PRO A 148 14.47 -11.83 -7.92
CA PRO A 148 13.68 -12.93 -8.43
C PRO A 148 13.26 -13.80 -7.24
N GLU A 149 11.98 -14.12 -7.15
CA GLU A 149 11.48 -15.08 -6.15
C GLU A 149 12.34 -16.35 -6.18
N GLU A 150 12.94 -16.73 -5.04
CA GLU A 150 13.52 -18.06 -4.82
C GLU A 150 12.42 -19.13 -4.74
#